data_AF-A0A8H4APD7-F1
#
_entry.id   AF-A0A8H4APD7-F1
#
_cell.length_a   1.000
_cell.length_b   1.000
_cell.length_c   1.000
_cell.angle_alpha   90.00
_cell.angle_beta   90.00
_cell.angle_gamma   90.00
#
_symmetry.space_group_name_H-M   'P 1'
#
loop_
_entity.id
_entity.type
_entity.pdbx_description
1 polymer ?
#
loop_
_entity_poly.entity_id
_entity_poly.type
_entity_poly.pdbx_seq_one_letter_code
_entity_poly.pdbx_strand_id
1 'polypeptide(L)'
;MATSKKQRNKGSKKIGCPFLVNASKSKNSNSKTAIKLTLVNLSHNHQLVPENANFATKYRKLNIEIKDLIESYTLCDLDVPSQIQLLRGLFPEVTVVDYDVKNYVYKFCRNHKMQGGDAAKLSSILK
;
A
#
# COMPACT_ATOMS: atom_id res chain seq x y z
N MET A 1 -4.46 -36.41 6.71
CA MET A 1 -5.08 -35.46 5.76
C MET A 1 -5.08 -34.07 6.38
N ALA A 2 -4.17 -33.18 5.97
CA ALA A 2 -4.06 -31.82 6.54
C ALA A 2 -4.82 -30.82 5.66
N THR A 3 -5.84 -30.17 6.22
CA THR A 3 -6.66 -29.15 5.54
C THR A 3 -6.04 -27.77 5.74
N SER A 4 -5.42 -27.21 4.70
CA SER A 4 -4.88 -25.85 4.69
C SER A 4 -6.00 -24.81 4.56
N LYS A 5 -6.77 -24.58 5.63
CA LYS A 5 -7.78 -23.50 5.72
C LYS A 5 -7.16 -22.18 6.15
N LYS A 6 -6.35 -21.54 5.30
CA LYS A 6 -6.03 -20.10 5.42
C LYS A 6 -5.97 -19.44 4.05
N GLN A 7 -7.06 -19.57 3.29
CA GLN A 7 -7.26 -18.73 2.11
C GLN A 7 -7.68 -17.33 2.59
N ARG A 8 -6.92 -16.31 2.22
CA ARG A 8 -7.20 -14.91 2.56
C ARG A 8 -8.29 -14.39 1.62
N ASN A 9 -9.51 -14.89 1.78
CA ASN A 9 -10.69 -14.42 1.04
C ASN A 9 -11.13 -13.07 1.64
N LYS A 10 -10.33 -12.03 1.42
CA LYS A 10 -10.73 -10.67 1.80
C LYS A 10 -11.63 -10.15 0.68
N GLY A 11 -12.93 -10.12 0.92
CA GLY A 11 -13.87 -9.50 0.00
C GLY A 11 -13.44 -8.07 -0.32
N SER A 12 -13.45 -7.70 -1.60
CA SER A 12 -13.24 -6.31 -2.01
C SER A 12 -14.33 -5.46 -1.36
N LYS A 13 -13.95 -4.36 -0.69
CA LYS A 13 -14.90 -3.42 -0.06
C LYS A 13 -15.73 -2.61 -1.07
N LYS A 14 -15.62 -2.88 -2.38
CA LYS A 14 -16.27 -2.09 -3.42
C LYS A 14 -17.11 -3.00 -4.35
N ILE A 15 -18.42 -2.74 -4.34
CA ILE A 15 -19.46 -3.09 -5.36
C ILE A 15 -19.84 -4.58 -5.52
N GLY A 16 -19.29 -5.51 -4.72
CA GLY A 16 -19.65 -6.93 -4.85
C GLY A 16 -19.37 -7.49 -6.25
N CYS A 17 -18.41 -6.89 -6.96
CA CYS A 17 -18.04 -7.28 -8.31
C CYS A 17 -17.44 -8.70 -8.29
N PRO A 18 -17.92 -9.61 -9.16
CA PRO A 18 -17.42 -10.98 -9.19
C PRO A 18 -16.02 -11.10 -9.80
N PHE A 19 -15.49 -10.03 -10.39
CA PHE A 19 -14.15 -9.98 -10.94
C PHE A 19 -13.09 -10.34 -9.88
N LEU A 20 -12.30 -11.37 -10.17
CA LEU A 20 -11.30 -11.90 -9.25
C LEU A 20 -10.18 -12.59 -10.03
N VAL A 21 -8.96 -12.12 -9.83
CA VAL A 21 -7.75 -12.80 -10.34
C VAL A 21 -6.86 -13.14 -9.16
N ASN A 22 -6.69 -14.44 -8.90
CA ASN A 22 -5.76 -14.94 -7.90
C ASN A 22 -4.51 -15.47 -8.59
N ALA A 23 -3.35 -15.04 -8.10
CA ALA A 23 -2.05 -15.54 -8.52
C ALA A 23 -1.30 -16.07 -7.29
N SER A 24 -0.57 -17.17 -7.48
CA SER A 24 0.29 -17.74 -6.46
C SER A 24 1.66 -18.02 -7.03
N LYS A 25 2.68 -17.87 -6.19
CA LYS A 25 4.04 -18.28 -6.48
C LYS A 25 4.39 -19.41 -5.52
N SER A 26 4.71 -20.58 -6.05
CA SER A 26 5.20 -21.68 -5.21
C SER A 26 6.60 -21.36 -4.72
N LYS A 27 6.87 -21.58 -3.43
CA LYS A 27 8.23 -21.49 -2.88
C LYS A 27 9.11 -22.68 -3.28
N ASN A 28 8.50 -23.80 -3.68
CA ASN A 28 9.16 -25.09 -3.89
C ASN A 28 9.22 -25.52 -5.36
N SER A 29 8.83 -24.68 -6.33
CA SER A 29 9.03 -25.01 -7.74
C SER A 29 10.47 -24.73 -8.14
N ASN A 30 11.12 -25.72 -8.76
CA ASN A 30 12.48 -25.58 -9.34
C ASN A 30 12.60 -24.44 -10.36
N SER A 31 11.47 -23.93 -10.87
CA SER A 31 11.38 -22.63 -11.51
C SER A 31 11.14 -21.54 -10.45
N LYS A 32 12.19 -20.80 -10.09
CA LYS A 32 12.12 -19.61 -9.20
C LYS A 32 11.31 -18.44 -9.80
N THR A 33 10.81 -18.58 -11.02
CA THR A 33 10.25 -17.49 -11.85
C THR A 33 8.77 -17.65 -12.21
N ALA A 34 8.16 -18.82 -12.06
CA ALA A 34 6.78 -19.02 -12.50
C ALA A 34 5.73 -18.51 -11.48
N ILE A 35 4.94 -17.51 -11.88
CA ILE A 35 3.69 -17.13 -11.22
C ILE A 35 2.56 -17.92 -11.87
N LYS A 36 1.77 -18.64 -11.07
CA LYS A 36 0.59 -19.38 -11.55
C LYS A 36 -0.68 -18.65 -11.18
N LEU A 37 -1.55 -18.41 -12.16
CA LEU A 37 -2.92 -17.99 -11.92
C LEU A 37 -3.72 -19.19 -11.38
N THR A 38 -4.35 -19.04 -10.22
CA THR A 38 -5.11 -20.11 -9.55
C THR A 38 -6.61 -19.93 -9.68
N LEU A 39 -7.09 -18.71 -9.90
CA LEU A 39 -8.49 -18.41 -10.15
C LEU A 39 -8.58 -17.17 -11.04
N VAL A 40 -9.43 -17.23 -12.06
CA VAL A 40 -9.70 -16.09 -12.94
C VAL A 40 -11.21 -16.02 -13.16
N ASN A 41 -11.83 -14.96 -12.65
CA ASN A 41 -13.18 -14.55 -12.97
C ASN A 41 -13.10 -13.16 -13.61
N LEU A 42 -13.49 -13.07 -14.88
CA LEU A 42 -13.47 -11.84 -15.67
C LEU A 42 -14.84 -11.16 -15.76
N SER A 43 -15.87 -11.73 -15.13
CA SER A 43 -17.19 -11.11 -15.13
C SER A 43 -17.20 -9.85 -14.29
N HIS A 44 -17.85 -8.81 -14.80
CA HIS A 44 -18.13 -7.57 -14.10
C HIS A 44 -19.63 -7.39 -14.00
N ASN A 45 -20.10 -6.88 -12.86
CA ASN A 45 -21.50 -6.47 -12.65
C ASN A 45 -21.69 -4.95 -12.82
N HIS A 46 -20.71 -4.27 -13.41
CA HIS A 46 -20.70 -2.84 -13.62
C HIS A 46 -19.93 -2.51 -14.92
N GLN A 47 -20.19 -1.35 -15.49
CA GLN A 47 -19.45 -0.89 -16.66
C GLN A 47 -17.97 -0.66 -16.31
N LEU A 48 -17.08 -1.09 -17.19
CA LEU A 48 -15.67 -0.73 -17.12
C LEU A 48 -15.52 0.65 -17.77
N VAL A 49 -15.02 1.62 -17.00
CA VAL A 49 -14.71 2.96 -17.49
C VAL A 49 -13.21 2.99 -17.81
N PRO A 50 -12.79 2.78 -19.08
CA PRO A 50 -11.38 2.66 -19.45
C PRO A 50 -10.59 3.93 -19.16
N GLU A 51 -11.26 5.08 -19.14
CA GLU A 51 -10.69 6.38 -18.80
C GLU A 51 -10.12 6.40 -17.37
N ASN A 52 -10.67 5.60 -16.45
CA ASN A 52 -10.14 5.47 -15.09
C ASN A 52 -8.69 4.96 -15.06
N ALA A 53 -8.23 4.21 -16.08
CA ALA A 53 -6.83 3.81 -16.16
C ALA A 53 -5.89 5.02 -16.33
N ASN A 54 -6.34 6.03 -17.09
CA ASN A 54 -5.62 7.28 -17.31
C ASN A 54 -5.63 8.15 -16.05
N PHE A 55 -6.76 8.18 -15.32
CA PHE A 55 -6.88 8.95 -14.08
C PHE A 55 -6.15 8.27 -12.90
N ALA A 56 -6.24 6.94 -12.76
CA ALA A 56 -5.67 6.23 -11.62
C ALA A 56 -4.14 6.21 -11.60
N THR A 57 -3.47 6.39 -12.73
CA THR A 57 -2.00 6.47 -12.79
C THR A 57 -1.49 7.91 -12.70
N LYS A 58 -2.20 8.87 -13.30
CA LYS A 58 -1.83 10.29 -13.30
C LYS A 58 -2.11 10.99 -11.97
N TYR A 59 -3.24 10.69 -11.31
CA TYR A 59 -3.70 11.41 -10.11
C TYR A 59 -3.41 10.67 -8.80
N ARG A 60 -2.85 9.45 -8.84
CA ARG A 60 -2.50 8.67 -7.64
C ARG A 60 -1.08 8.90 -7.13
N LYS A 61 -0.27 9.69 -7.84
CA LYS A 61 1.08 10.02 -7.38
C LYS A 61 1.02 11.28 -6.54
N LEU A 62 1.59 11.21 -5.33
CA LEU A 62 1.85 12.39 -4.51
C LEU A 62 2.75 13.34 -5.32
N ASN A 63 2.38 14.62 -5.39
CA ASN A 63 3.20 15.67 -6.00
C ASN A 63 4.54 15.77 -5.26
N ILE A 64 5.57 16.31 -5.92
CA ILE A 64 6.90 16.51 -5.35
C ILE A 64 6.82 17.35 -4.06
N GLU A 65 6.07 18.45 -4.09
CA GLU A 65 5.88 19.34 -2.92
C GLU A 65 5.27 18.62 -1.72
N ILE A 66 4.27 17.77 -1.97
CA ILE A 66 3.61 16.97 -0.92
C ILE A 66 4.59 15.94 -0.34
N LYS A 67 5.44 15.34 -1.19
CA LYS A 67 6.44 14.38 -0.74
C LYS A 67 7.48 15.06 0.13
N ASP A 68 8.06 16.16 -0.31
CA ASP A 68 9.08 16.90 0.44
C ASP A 68 8.56 17.31 1.83
N LEU A 69 7.28 17.68 1.90
CA LEU A 69 6.62 18.01 3.15
C LEU A 69 6.40 16.78 4.05
N ILE A 70 5.96 15.64 3.48
CA ILE A 70 5.84 14.38 4.21
C ILE A 70 7.21 13.94 4.78
N GLU A 71 8.27 14.09 4.00
CA GLU A 71 9.64 13.78 4.45
C GLU A 71 10.05 14.66 5.62
N SER A 72 9.83 15.97 5.51
CA SER A 72 10.09 16.94 6.57
C SER A 72 9.31 16.61 7.85
N TYR A 73 8.01 16.33 7.75
CA TYR A 73 7.20 15.94 8.89
C TYR A 73 7.65 14.63 9.52
N THR A 74 8.07 13.66 8.69
CA THR A 74 8.55 12.37 9.16
C THR A 74 9.90 12.50 9.88
N LEU A 75 10.78 13.40 9.42
CA LEU A 75 12.03 13.72 10.11
C LEU A 75 11.80 14.45 11.43
N CYS A 76 10.70 15.17 11.57
CA CYS A 76 10.25 15.78 12.83
C CYS A 76 9.45 14.82 13.75
N ASP A 77 9.45 13.51 13.47
CA ASP A 77 8.72 12.48 14.22
C ASP A 77 7.20 12.75 14.35
N LEU A 78 6.61 13.49 13.40
CA LEU A 78 5.17 13.73 13.39
C LEU A 78 4.41 12.45 13.01
N ASP A 79 3.36 12.11 13.74
CA ASP A 79 2.56 10.92 13.47
C ASP A 79 1.76 11.03 12.17
N VAL A 80 1.59 9.90 11.47
CA VAL A 80 0.97 9.87 10.14
C VAL A 80 -0.45 10.47 10.12
N PRO A 81 -1.34 10.23 11.11
CA PRO A 81 -2.63 10.94 11.19
C PRO A 81 -2.49 12.47 11.16
N SER A 82 -1.61 13.03 11.99
CA SER A 82 -1.34 14.48 12.01
C SER A 82 -0.78 14.98 10.67
N GLN A 83 0.14 14.24 10.05
CA GLN A 83 0.65 14.56 8.71
C GLN A 83 -0.48 14.66 7.68
N ILE A 84 -1.41 13.68 7.67
CA ILE A 84 -2.55 13.66 6.75
C ILE A 84 -3.46 14.88 6.97
N GLN A 85 -3.72 15.24 8.22
CA GLN A 85 -4.57 16.40 8.54
C GLN A 85 -3.92 17.72 8.07
N LEU A 86 -2.63 17.90 8.30
CA LEU A 86 -1.89 19.08 7.83
C LEU A 86 -1.89 19.16 6.30
N LEU A 87 -1.65 18.05 5.61
CA LEU A 87 -1.69 18.00 4.15
C LEU A 87 -3.05 18.38 3.59
N ARG A 88 -4.15 17.95 4.22
CA ARG A 88 -5.51 18.35 3.82
C ARG A 88 -5.78 19.82 4.02
N GLY A 89 -5.24 20.41 5.09
CA GLY A 89 -5.35 21.85 5.36
C GLY A 89 -4.55 22.70 4.37
N LEU A 90 -3.35 22.25 4.01
CA LEU A 90 -2.44 22.97 3.10
C LEU A 90 -2.81 22.81 1.63
N PHE A 91 -3.39 21.67 1.25
CA PHE A 91 -3.76 21.35 -0.13
C PHE A 91 -5.24 20.96 -0.24
N PRO A 92 -6.18 21.88 -0.01
CA PRO A 92 -7.61 21.57 -0.01
C PRO A 92 -8.12 21.06 -1.38
N GLU A 93 -7.49 21.51 -2.46
CA GLU A 93 -7.82 21.10 -3.85
C GLU A 93 -7.27 19.71 -4.21
N VAL A 94 -6.40 19.13 -3.37
CA VAL A 94 -5.76 17.84 -3.62
C VAL A 94 -6.42 16.76 -2.79
N THR A 95 -6.86 15.68 -3.45
CA THR A 95 -7.37 14.50 -2.74
C THR A 95 -6.22 13.75 -2.06
N VAL A 96 -6.02 14.01 -0.77
CA VAL A 96 -5.04 13.29 0.06
C VAL A 96 -5.61 11.94 0.52
N VAL A 97 -5.11 10.86 -0.09
CA VAL A 97 -5.47 9.48 0.24
C VAL A 97 -4.57 8.94 1.36
N ASP A 98 -5.16 8.58 2.50
CA ASP A 98 -4.43 8.08 3.69
C ASP A 98 -3.44 6.97 3.38
N TYR A 99 -3.83 6.05 2.49
CA TYR A 99 -3.04 4.88 2.16
C TYR A 99 -1.79 5.23 1.33
N ASP A 100 -1.88 6.27 0.50
CA ASP A 100 -0.75 6.71 -0.31
C ASP A 100 0.28 7.45 0.56
N VAL A 101 -0.17 8.28 1.51
CA VAL A 101 0.70 8.91 2.52
C VAL A 101 1.37 7.86 3.41
N LYS A 102 0.60 6.91 3.98
CA LYS A 102 1.14 5.80 4.80
C LYS A 102 2.19 4.99 4.06
N ASN A 103 1.92 4.62 2.81
CA ASN A 103 2.85 3.86 1.99
C ASN A 103 4.13 4.66 1.70
N TYR A 104 4.00 5.98 1.50
CA TYR A 104 5.14 6.85 1.26
C TYR A 104 6.03 6.95 2.50
N VAL A 105 5.45 7.28 3.66
CA VAL A 105 6.17 7.34 4.95
C VAL A 105 6.88 6.01 5.22
N TYR A 106 6.20 4.87 5.06
CA TYR A 106 6.83 3.57 5.26
C TYR A 106 8.04 3.34 4.35
N LYS A 107 7.95 3.72 3.06
CA LYS A 107 9.06 3.61 2.11
C LYS A 107 10.21 4.54 2.49
N PHE A 108 9.91 5.78 2.84
CA PHE A 108 10.88 6.78 3.27
C PHE A 108 11.65 6.29 4.51
N CYS A 109 10.95 5.89 5.58
CA CYS A 109 11.57 5.38 6.80
C CYS A 109 12.43 4.13 6.54
N ARG A 110 11.97 3.23 5.66
CA ARG A 110 12.74 2.05 5.25
C ARG A 110 14.05 2.43 4.55
N ASN A 111 13.99 3.40 3.64
CA ASN A 111 15.16 3.84 2.86
C ASN A 111 16.18 4.59 3.72
N HIS A 112 15.72 5.36 4.71
CA HIS A 112 16.58 6.11 5.62
C HIS A 112 16.95 5.37 6.90
N LYS A 113 16.65 4.06 6.99
CA LYS A 113 16.92 3.22 8.18
C LYS A 113 16.40 3.84 9.47
N MET A 114 15.31 4.62 9.39
CA MET A 114 14.62 5.22 10.55
C MET A 114 13.89 4.15 11.39
N GLN A 115 14.03 2.87 11.04
CA GLN A 115 13.59 1.73 11.85
C GLN A 115 14.54 1.50 13.04
N GLY A 116 14.54 2.45 13.96
CA GLY A 116 14.87 2.24 15.35
C GLY A 116 13.58 2.05 16.15
N GLY A 117 12.78 1.02 15.84
CA GLY A 117 11.63 0.69 16.68
C GLY A 117 12.10 0.35 18.10
N ASP A 118 11.21 0.38 19.08
CA ASP A 118 11.56 0.21 20.50
C ASP A 118 12.45 -1.01 20.76
N ALA A 119 12.24 -2.11 20.03
CA ALA A 119 13.10 -3.30 20.09
C ALA A 119 14.56 -3.06 19.65
N ALA A 120 14.79 -2.23 18.64
CA ALA A 120 16.13 -1.86 18.20
C ALA A 120 16.81 -0.89 19.18
N LYS A 121 16.05 0.05 19.77
CA LYS A 121 16.53 0.95 20.84
C LYS A 121 16.86 0.17 22.13
N LEU A 122 16.04 -0.81 22.50
CA LEU A 122 16.30 -1.68 23.65
C LEU A 122 17.55 -2.56 23.43
N SER A 123 17.78 -3.06 22.21
CA SER A 123 18.98 -3.84 21.89
C SER A 123 20.28 -3.03 21.99
N SER A 124 20.24 -1.70 21.85
CA SER A 124 21.40 -0.83 22.10
C SER A 124 21.62 -0.50 23.59
N ILE A 125 20.58 -0.61 24.42
CA ILE A 125 20.65 -0.35 25.88
C ILE A 125 21.05 -1.61 26.66
N LEU A 126 20.79 -2.81 26.12
CA LEU A 126 21.12 -4.10 26.72
C LEU A 126 22.53 -4.63 26.38
N LYS A 127 23.43 -3.75 25.93
CA LYS A 127 24.86 -4.03 25.77
C LYS A 127 25.64 -3.43 26.93
#